data_AF-A0A7S2IW26-F1
#
_entry.id   AF-A0A7S2IW26-F1
#
_cell.length_a   1.000
_cell.length_b   1.000
_cell.length_c   1.000
_cell.angle_alpha   90.00
_cell.angle_beta   90.00
_cell.angle_gamma   90.00
#
_symmetry.space_group_name_H-M   'P 1'
#
loop_
_entity.id
_entity.type
_entity.pdbx_description
1 polymer ?
#
loop_
_entity_poly.entity_id
_entity_poly.type
_entity_poly.pdbx_seq_one_letter_code
_entity_poly.pdbx_strand_id
1 'polypeptide(L)'
;INGAMLSPFNWMNYNRVNFVDNVKWRQQQKYQQQNYQLSWVGVARRDVRNMMGITVTRLNNFMLIATLLMGVAAGTFFGVQTNPSAPTFLVFAYYANMCKAVLFLLLSVGFAVKGQNAAFTNTMRLLTYHVRPEVPAEYSHNYMKQCQWLERTGFQGLFRIPGFATDYALPAQDGAASTFASLRRTE
;
A
#
# COMPACT_ATOMS: atom_id res chain seq x y z
N ILE A 1 -3.79 52.48 -24.92
CA ILE A 1 -4.50 52.86 -23.67
C ILE A 1 -6.03 53.00 -23.86
N ASN A 2 -6.57 53.18 -25.08
CA ASN A 2 -8.03 53.30 -25.29
C ASN A 2 -8.78 51.99 -25.62
N GLY A 3 -8.66 50.96 -24.77
CA GLY A 3 -9.42 49.70 -24.95
C GLY A 3 -9.96 49.08 -23.66
N ALA A 4 -9.49 49.52 -22.50
CA ALA A 4 -9.78 48.88 -21.21
C ALA A 4 -11.14 49.31 -20.60
N MET A 5 -11.85 50.26 -21.20
CA MET A 5 -13.17 50.75 -20.73
C MET A 5 -14.32 50.29 -21.64
N LEU A 6 -14.14 49.22 -22.41
CA LEU A 6 -15.21 48.61 -23.18
C LEU A 6 -16.15 47.87 -22.24
N SER A 7 -17.12 48.62 -21.68
CA SER A 7 -18.36 48.14 -21.07
C SER A 7 -18.23 47.37 -19.73
N PRO A 8 -18.92 47.79 -18.65
CA PRO A 8 -19.06 47.02 -17.41
C PRO A 8 -19.49 45.57 -17.64
N PHE A 9 -20.23 45.32 -18.72
CA PHE A 9 -20.69 44.00 -19.12
C PHE A 9 -19.55 43.04 -19.51
N ASN A 10 -18.46 43.53 -20.13
CA ASN A 10 -17.29 42.70 -20.46
C ASN A 10 -16.50 42.32 -19.21
N TRP A 11 -16.35 43.23 -18.25
CA TRP A 11 -15.68 42.94 -16.99
C TRP A 11 -16.47 41.93 -16.14
N MET A 12 -17.80 42.06 -16.11
CA MET A 12 -18.67 41.06 -15.47
C MET A 12 -18.56 39.69 -16.16
N ASN A 13 -18.53 39.65 -17.49
CA ASN A 13 -18.36 38.38 -18.22
C ASN A 13 -16.99 37.75 -17.93
N TYR A 14 -15.92 38.54 -17.88
CA TYR A 14 -14.58 38.05 -17.52
C TYR A 14 -14.55 37.43 -16.13
N ASN A 15 -15.09 38.12 -15.11
CA ASN A 15 -15.15 37.58 -13.74
C ASN A 15 -16.01 36.31 -13.66
N ARG A 16 -17.14 36.27 -14.39
CA ARG A 16 -18.02 35.08 -14.44
C ARG A 16 -17.31 33.87 -15.04
N VAL A 17 -16.61 34.04 -16.16
CA VAL A 17 -15.88 32.94 -16.82
C VAL A 17 -14.75 32.44 -15.93
N ASN A 18 -13.94 33.34 -15.36
CA ASN A 18 -12.88 32.95 -14.44
C ASN A 18 -13.41 32.21 -13.21
N PHE A 19 -14.56 32.62 -12.66
CA PHE A 19 -15.17 31.92 -11.53
C PHE A 19 -15.58 30.49 -11.93
N VAL A 20 -16.27 30.33 -13.06
CA VAL A 20 -16.70 29.02 -13.57
C VAL A 20 -15.49 28.11 -13.81
N ASP A 21 -14.42 28.65 -14.40
CA ASP A 21 -13.21 27.88 -14.66
C ASP A 21 -12.52 27.47 -13.36
N ASN A 22 -12.40 28.35 -12.37
CA ASN A 22 -11.83 28.00 -11.06
C ASN A 22 -12.62 26.90 -10.34
N VAL A 23 -13.95 26.93 -10.42
CA VAL A 23 -14.79 25.85 -9.87
C VAL A 23 -14.51 24.53 -10.60
N LYS A 24 -14.42 24.54 -11.93
CA LYS A 24 -14.05 23.36 -12.73
C LYS A 24 -12.67 22.82 -12.36
N TRP A 25 -11.67 23.67 -12.24
CA TRP A 25 -10.30 23.27 -11.86
C TRP A 25 -10.26 22.62 -10.47
N ARG A 26 -10.97 23.18 -9.49
CA ARG A 26 -11.06 22.58 -8.13
C ARG A 26 -11.78 21.23 -8.15
N GLN A 27 -12.83 21.10 -8.96
CA GLN A 27 -13.55 19.85 -9.11
C GLN A 27 -12.65 18.78 -9.77
N GLN A 28 -11.95 19.13 -10.85
CA GLN A 28 -10.97 18.25 -11.51
C GLN A 28 -9.85 17.82 -10.56
N GLN A 29 -9.31 18.75 -9.76
CA GLN A 29 -8.28 18.44 -8.76
C GLN A 29 -8.78 17.43 -7.72
N LYS A 30 -10.03 17.57 -7.24
CA LYS A 30 -10.63 16.60 -6.32
C LYS A 30 -10.78 15.21 -6.96
N TYR A 31 -11.22 15.14 -8.21
CA TYR A 31 -11.30 13.85 -8.92
C TYR A 31 -9.92 13.21 -9.12
N GLN A 32 -8.90 14.01 -9.43
CA GLN A 32 -7.53 13.50 -9.54
C GLN A 32 -7.01 12.95 -8.22
N GLN A 33 -7.27 13.64 -7.10
CA GLN A 33 -6.90 13.16 -5.76
C GLN A 33 -7.59 11.84 -5.42
N GLN A 34 -8.89 11.72 -5.73
CA GLN A 34 -9.64 10.48 -5.51
C GLN A 34 -9.12 9.32 -6.38
N ASN A 35 -8.87 9.59 -7.66
CA ASN A 35 -8.31 8.60 -8.58
C ASN A 35 -6.91 8.15 -8.14
N TYR A 36 -6.09 9.08 -7.63
CA TYR A 36 -4.78 8.77 -7.08
C TYR A 36 -4.89 7.85 -5.86
N GLN A 37 -5.79 8.15 -4.91
CA GLN A 37 -6.01 7.31 -3.73
C GLN A 37 -6.49 5.90 -4.10
N LEU A 38 -7.43 5.79 -5.05
CA LEU A 38 -7.90 4.49 -5.53
C LEU A 38 -6.79 3.69 -6.22
N SER A 39 -5.99 4.35 -7.06
CA SER A 39 -4.86 3.74 -7.73
C SER A 39 -3.80 3.27 -6.73
N TRP A 40 -3.49 4.08 -5.72
CA TRP A 40 -2.54 3.74 -4.66
C TRP A 40 -2.97 2.50 -3.87
N VAL A 41 -4.24 2.41 -3.47
CA VAL A 41 -4.79 1.21 -2.81
C VAL A 41 -4.68 -0.02 -3.73
N GLY A 42 -4.95 0.15 -5.02
CA GLY A 42 -4.80 -0.92 -6.01
C GLY A 42 -3.35 -1.43 -6.13
N VAL A 43 -2.37 -0.51 -6.13
CA VAL A 43 -0.94 -0.85 -6.13
C VAL A 43 -0.54 -1.56 -4.84
N ALA A 44 -0.96 -1.06 -3.67
CA ALA A 44 -0.65 -1.67 -2.38
C ALA A 44 -1.18 -3.12 -2.28
N ARG A 45 -2.41 -3.39 -2.74
CA ARG A 45 -2.95 -4.77 -2.76
C ARG A 45 -2.13 -5.70 -3.66
N ARG A 46 -1.64 -5.19 -4.79
CA ARG A 46 -0.83 -5.98 -5.72
C ARG A 46 0.54 -6.31 -5.12
N ASP A 47 1.15 -5.35 -4.45
CA ASP A 47 2.45 -5.54 -3.81
C ASP A 47 2.40 -6.59 -2.69
N VAL A 48 1.39 -6.49 -1.81
CA VAL A 48 1.18 -7.51 -0.75
C VAL A 48 1.00 -8.91 -1.33
N ARG A 49 0.22 -9.05 -2.42
CA ARG A 49 0.05 -10.34 -3.10
C ARG A 49 1.35 -10.85 -3.73
N ASN A 50 2.16 -9.95 -4.31
CA ASN A 50 3.45 -10.31 -4.89
C ASN A 50 4.44 -10.78 -3.81
N MET A 51 4.54 -10.07 -2.68
CA MET A 51 5.39 -10.46 -1.56
C MET A 51 5.02 -11.84 -1.02
N MET A 52 3.72 -12.11 -0.88
CA MET A 52 3.21 -13.41 -0.49
C MET A 52 3.63 -14.49 -1.49
N GLY A 53 3.43 -14.25 -2.80
CA GLY A 53 3.81 -15.18 -3.86
C GLY A 53 5.30 -15.55 -3.79
N ILE A 54 6.18 -14.55 -3.72
CA ILE A 54 7.63 -14.76 -3.61
C ILE A 54 7.98 -15.59 -2.37
N THR A 55 7.35 -15.30 -1.23
CA THR A 55 7.60 -16.00 0.03
C THR A 55 7.16 -17.47 -0.04
N VAL A 56 5.96 -17.75 -0.56
CA VAL A 56 5.44 -19.10 -0.72
C VAL A 56 6.29 -19.91 -1.70
N THR A 57 6.71 -19.32 -2.82
CA THR A 57 7.60 -19.98 -3.78
C THR A 57 8.94 -20.34 -3.14
N ARG A 58 9.55 -19.44 -2.36
CA ARG A 58 10.80 -19.74 -1.63
C ARG A 58 10.63 -20.85 -0.60
N LEU A 59 9.55 -20.82 0.19
CA LEU A 59 9.25 -21.87 1.17
C LEU A 59 9.03 -23.23 0.50
N ASN A 60 8.37 -23.26 -0.66
CA ASN A 60 8.19 -24.50 -1.43
C ASN A 60 9.53 -25.06 -1.94
N ASN A 61 10.42 -24.20 -2.42
CA ASN A 61 11.76 -24.62 -2.86
C ASN A 61 12.59 -25.19 -1.69
N PHE A 62 12.55 -24.57 -0.52
CA PHE A 62 13.23 -25.12 0.67
C PHE A 62 12.61 -26.45 1.13
N MET A 63 11.28 -26.57 1.06
CA MET A 63 10.60 -27.83 1.38
C MET A 63 11.04 -28.96 0.44
N LEU A 64 11.13 -28.70 -0.87
CA LEU A 64 11.62 -29.67 -1.85
C LEU A 64 13.07 -30.11 -1.58
N ILE A 65 13.96 -29.18 -1.27
CA ILE A 65 15.36 -29.52 -0.96
C ILE A 65 15.41 -30.35 0.33
N ALA A 66 14.64 -29.98 1.35
CA ALA A 66 14.59 -30.70 2.61
C ALA A 66 14.06 -32.14 2.44
N THR A 67 13.04 -32.36 1.61
CA THR A 67 12.50 -33.70 1.35
C THR A 67 13.46 -34.57 0.52
N LEU A 68 14.18 -33.99 -0.43
CA LEU A 68 15.23 -34.70 -1.18
C LEU A 68 16.38 -35.13 -0.26
N LEU A 69 16.88 -34.23 0.58
CA LEU A 69 17.93 -34.54 1.56
C LEU A 69 17.46 -35.59 2.57
N MET A 70 16.19 -35.53 2.98
CA MET A 70 15.59 -36.53 3.87
C MET A 70 15.55 -37.91 3.21
N GLY A 71 15.22 -37.98 1.91
CA GLY A 71 15.25 -39.23 1.14
C GLY A 71 16.65 -39.85 1.08
N VAL A 72 17.69 -39.03 0.83
CA VAL A 72 19.08 -39.49 0.84
C VAL A 72 19.50 -39.96 2.24
N ALA A 73 19.19 -39.20 3.29
CA ALA A 73 19.49 -39.57 4.67
C ALA A 73 18.82 -40.89 5.06
N ALA A 74 17.54 -41.07 4.73
CA ALA A 74 16.82 -42.32 4.95
C ALA A 74 17.43 -43.50 4.18
N GLY A 75 17.83 -43.28 2.92
CA GLY A 75 18.52 -44.30 2.11
C GLY A 75 19.84 -44.74 2.75
N THR A 76 20.64 -43.81 3.24
CA THR A 76 21.90 -44.13 3.94
C THR A 76 21.70 -44.79 5.30
N PHE A 77 20.55 -44.55 5.95
CA PHE A 77 20.22 -45.15 7.24
C PHE A 77 19.96 -46.66 7.12
N PHE A 78 19.22 -47.08 6.09
CA PHE A 78 18.90 -48.49 5.85
C PHE A 78 19.95 -49.24 5.01
N GLY A 79 20.67 -48.52 4.13
CA GLY A 79 21.60 -49.14 3.18
C GLY A 79 23.01 -49.42 3.70
N VAL A 80 23.40 -48.85 4.85
CA VAL A 80 24.75 -49.05 5.39
C VAL A 80 24.89 -50.41 6.05
N GLN A 81 25.80 -51.23 5.53
CA GLN A 81 26.32 -52.41 6.19
C GLN A 81 27.61 -52.02 6.92
N THR A 82 27.63 -52.18 8.24
CA THR A 82 28.82 -51.91 9.04
C THR A 82 29.74 -53.13 9.03
N ASN A 83 31.05 -52.91 8.93
CA ASN A 83 32.03 -53.99 9.05
C ASN A 83 31.95 -54.56 10.48
N PRO A 84 31.80 -55.90 10.67
CA PRO A 84 31.73 -56.53 11.98
C PRO A 84 32.94 -56.23 12.89
N SER A 85 34.07 -55.84 12.31
CA SER A 85 35.32 -55.54 13.02
C SER A 85 35.40 -54.09 13.54
N ALA A 86 34.41 -53.24 13.24
CA ALA A 86 34.44 -51.83 13.62
C ALA A 86 34.15 -51.64 15.12
N PRO A 87 34.80 -50.66 15.79
CA PRO A 87 34.56 -50.37 17.20
C PRO A 87 33.12 -49.85 17.42
N THR A 88 32.43 -50.41 18.42
CA THR A 88 30.99 -50.16 18.70
C THR A 88 30.66 -48.68 18.93
N PHE A 89 31.58 -47.92 19.52
CA PHE A 89 31.40 -46.47 19.74
C PHE A 89 31.18 -45.70 18.43
N LEU A 90 31.89 -46.07 17.36
CA LEU A 90 31.80 -45.41 16.06
C LEU A 90 30.46 -45.72 15.38
N VAL A 91 29.99 -46.97 15.50
CA VAL A 91 28.68 -47.40 15.00
C VAL A 91 27.56 -46.64 15.72
N PHE A 92 27.63 -46.51 17.05
CA PHE A 92 26.66 -45.74 17.83
C PHE A 92 26.65 -44.25 17.43
N ALA A 93 27.82 -43.64 17.30
CA ALA A 93 27.93 -42.24 16.87
C ALA A 93 27.35 -42.00 15.47
N TYR A 94 27.54 -42.94 14.54
CA TYR A 94 26.93 -42.88 13.20
C TYR A 94 25.40 -42.87 13.27
N TYR A 95 24.78 -43.83 13.95
CA TYR A 95 23.31 -43.90 14.06
C TYR A 95 22.72 -42.73 14.84
N ALA A 96 23.41 -42.25 15.88
CA ALA A 96 22.98 -41.08 16.64
C ALA A 96 22.99 -39.79 15.79
N ASN A 97 24.03 -39.59 14.96
CA ASN A 97 24.09 -38.45 14.05
C ASN A 97 23.05 -38.55 12.93
N MET A 98 22.81 -39.74 12.39
CA MET A 98 21.75 -39.94 11.40
C MET A 98 20.35 -39.69 11.96
N CYS A 99 20.07 -40.16 13.18
CA CYS A 99 18.80 -39.88 13.85
C CYS A 99 18.59 -38.37 14.05
N LYS A 100 19.62 -37.64 14.49
CA LYS A 100 19.57 -36.17 14.62
C LYS A 100 19.34 -35.47 13.28
N ALA A 101 20.02 -35.91 12.22
CA ALA A 101 19.86 -35.34 10.89
C ALA A 101 18.42 -35.51 10.38
N VAL A 102 17.82 -36.70 10.54
CA VAL A 102 16.43 -36.97 10.15
C VAL A 102 15.44 -36.12 10.96
N LEU A 103 15.62 -36.02 12.28
CA LEU A 103 14.77 -35.17 13.13
C LEU A 103 14.86 -33.69 12.75
N PHE A 104 16.06 -33.19 12.43
CA PHE A 104 16.26 -31.81 11.99
C PHE A 104 15.57 -31.53 10.64
N LEU A 105 15.66 -32.47 9.69
CA LEU A 105 15.00 -32.34 8.39
C LEU A 105 13.46 -32.40 8.52
N LEU A 106 12.93 -33.27 9.38
CA LEU A 106 11.49 -33.31 9.69
C LEU A 106 10.99 -31.99 10.30
N LEU A 107 11.73 -31.43 11.25
CA LEU A 107 11.42 -30.12 11.83
C LEU A 107 11.47 -29.00 10.77
N SER A 108 12.46 -29.02 9.90
CA SER A 108 12.58 -28.06 8.79
C SER A 108 11.36 -28.09 7.88
N VAL A 109 10.89 -29.29 7.49
CA VAL A 109 9.66 -29.44 6.69
C VAL A 109 8.44 -28.94 7.47
N GLY A 110 8.34 -29.27 8.76
CA GLY A 110 7.25 -28.79 9.62
C GLY A 110 7.18 -27.26 9.72
N PHE A 111 8.34 -26.60 9.87
CA PHE A 111 8.42 -25.14 9.85
C PHE A 111 8.07 -24.54 8.50
N ALA A 112 8.46 -25.17 7.39
CA ALA A 112 8.07 -24.72 6.05
C ALA A 112 6.54 -24.74 5.86
N VAL A 113 5.86 -25.81 6.29
CA VAL A 113 4.39 -25.91 6.24
C VAL A 113 3.71 -24.86 7.13
N LYS A 114 4.17 -24.70 8.38
CA LYS A 114 3.63 -23.66 9.27
C LYS A 114 3.89 -22.25 8.73
N GLY A 115 5.05 -22.01 8.13
CA GLY A 115 5.40 -20.75 7.49
C GLY A 115 4.47 -20.41 6.32
N GLN A 116 4.13 -21.39 5.48
CA GLN A 116 3.16 -21.20 4.40
C GLN A 116 1.78 -20.80 4.94
N ASN A 117 1.25 -21.55 5.90
CA ASN A 117 -0.05 -21.25 6.51
C ASN A 117 -0.08 -19.86 7.15
N ALA A 118 0.98 -19.48 7.87
CA ALA A 118 1.11 -18.16 8.46
C ALA A 118 1.14 -17.06 7.39
N ALA A 119 1.84 -17.27 6.27
CA ALA A 119 1.89 -16.31 5.17
C ALA A 119 0.49 -16.09 4.54
N PHE A 120 -0.30 -17.14 4.35
CA PHE A 120 -1.68 -17.04 3.87
C PHE A 120 -2.57 -16.24 4.84
N THR A 121 -2.53 -16.59 6.14
CA THR A 121 -3.36 -15.91 7.15
C THR A 121 -2.97 -14.44 7.31
N ASN A 122 -1.67 -14.12 7.38
CA ASN A 122 -1.21 -12.76 7.53
C ASN A 122 -1.50 -11.91 6.30
N THR A 123 -1.38 -12.47 5.10
CA THR A 123 -1.75 -11.77 3.87
C THR A 123 -3.24 -11.46 3.85
N MET A 124 -4.09 -12.42 4.23
CA MET A 124 -5.53 -12.18 4.35
C MET A 124 -5.83 -11.06 5.35
N ARG A 125 -5.20 -11.08 6.53
CA ARG A 125 -5.34 -10.02 7.54
C ARG A 125 -4.90 -8.66 7.00
N LEU A 126 -3.80 -8.58 6.27
CA LEU A 126 -3.28 -7.33 5.69
C LEU A 126 -4.27 -6.74 4.67
N LEU A 127 -4.79 -7.57 3.77
CA LEU A 127 -5.77 -7.14 2.76
C LEU A 127 -7.12 -6.76 3.37
N THR A 128 -7.50 -7.36 4.49
CA THR A 128 -8.80 -7.14 5.13
C THR A 128 -8.77 -6.01 6.16
N TYR A 129 -7.69 -5.78 6.90
CA TYR A 129 -7.66 -4.77 7.97
C TYR A 129 -6.88 -3.51 7.58
N HIS A 130 -5.76 -3.63 6.89
CA HIS A 130 -4.86 -2.50 6.64
C HIS A 130 -5.02 -1.90 5.24
N VAL A 131 -5.48 -2.67 4.26
CA VAL A 131 -5.67 -2.20 2.86
C VAL A 131 -7.16 -2.10 2.51
N ARG A 132 -7.94 -1.52 3.42
CA ARG A 132 -9.31 -1.07 3.12
C ARG A 132 -9.28 0.40 2.70
N PRO A 133 -10.05 0.81 1.68
CA PRO A 133 -10.28 2.23 1.44
C PRO A 133 -11.02 2.81 2.65
N GLU A 134 -10.42 3.79 3.33
CA GLU A 134 -10.97 4.37 4.57
C GLU A 134 -12.26 5.17 4.35
N VAL A 135 -12.62 5.45 3.10
CA VAL A 135 -13.86 6.14 2.75
C VAL A 135 -14.43 5.52 1.48
N PRO A 136 -15.57 4.78 1.52
CA PRO A 136 -16.32 4.53 0.30
C PRO A 136 -16.74 5.90 -0.22
N ALA A 137 -16.18 6.29 -1.37
CA ALA A 137 -16.30 7.62 -1.97
C ALA A 137 -17.59 8.33 -1.55
N GLU A 138 -17.51 9.15 -0.50
CA GLU A 138 -18.69 9.86 0.00
C GLU A 138 -18.95 10.96 -1.02
N TYR A 139 -19.75 10.62 -2.03
CA TYR A 139 -20.11 11.49 -3.13
C TYR A 139 -21.15 12.52 -2.67
N SER A 140 -20.97 13.08 -1.47
CA SER A 140 -21.72 14.23 -0.98
C SER A 140 -21.04 15.48 -1.55
N HIS A 141 -21.12 15.63 -2.87
CA HIS A 141 -20.72 16.88 -3.52
C HIS A 141 -21.77 17.94 -3.21
N ASN A 142 -21.66 18.55 -2.04
CA ASN A 142 -22.60 19.58 -1.61
C ASN A 142 -22.28 20.89 -2.34
N TYR A 143 -22.93 21.11 -3.48
CA TYR A 143 -22.84 22.34 -4.27
C TYR A 143 -23.15 23.59 -3.41
N MET A 144 -23.97 23.45 -2.36
CA MET A 144 -24.29 24.51 -1.41
C MET A 144 -23.04 25.01 -0.66
N LYS A 145 -22.09 24.12 -0.30
CA LYS A 145 -20.83 24.53 0.36
C LYS A 145 -19.91 25.33 -0.57
N GLN A 146 -19.99 25.12 -1.89
CA GLN A 146 -19.24 25.94 -2.85
C GLN A 146 -19.86 27.31 -3.03
N CYS A 147 -21.20 27.41 -3.00
CA CYS A 147 -21.89 28.68 -2.94
C CYS A 147 -21.63 29.42 -1.61
N GLN A 148 -21.57 28.72 -0.48
CA GLN A 148 -21.19 29.31 0.82
C GLN A 148 -19.74 29.83 0.84
N TRP A 149 -18.84 29.24 0.04
CA TRP A 149 -17.49 29.80 -0.14
C TRP A 149 -17.54 31.17 -0.86
N LEU A 150 -18.46 31.35 -1.81
CA LEU A 150 -18.71 32.65 -2.44
C LEU A 150 -19.16 33.68 -1.40
N GLU A 151 -20.12 33.30 -0.54
CA GLU A 151 -20.65 34.15 0.53
C GLU A 151 -19.55 34.55 1.53
N ARG A 152 -18.62 33.63 1.85
CA ARG A 152 -17.50 33.90 2.76
C ARG A 152 -16.38 34.75 2.17
N THR A 153 -16.12 34.66 0.87
CA THR A 153 -15.00 35.36 0.22
C THR A 153 -15.36 36.83 -0.09
N GLY A 154 -16.65 37.17 -0.05
CA GLY A 154 -17.16 38.53 -0.23
C GLY A 154 -17.06 39.06 -1.67
N PHE A 155 -17.67 40.21 -1.92
CA PHE A 155 -17.70 40.84 -3.26
C PHE A 155 -16.31 41.28 -3.76
N GLN A 156 -15.37 41.57 -2.86
CA GLN A 156 -14.00 41.94 -3.22
C GLN A 156 -13.23 40.79 -3.90
N GLY A 157 -13.50 39.54 -3.55
CA GLY A 157 -12.90 38.38 -4.22
C GLY A 157 -13.49 38.09 -5.60
N LEU A 158 -14.68 38.63 -5.90
CA LEU A 158 -15.44 38.42 -7.12
C LEU A 158 -15.03 39.38 -8.25
N PHE A 159 -14.66 40.61 -7.89
CA PHE A 159 -14.29 41.67 -8.82
C PHE A 159 -12.77 41.75 -8.99
N ARG A 160 -12.22 40.98 -9.93
CA ARG A 160 -10.78 40.99 -10.24
C ARG A 160 -10.48 41.87 -11.43
N ILE A 161 -9.43 42.69 -11.32
CA ILE A 161 -8.92 43.49 -12.43
C ILE A 161 -7.89 42.63 -13.18
N PRO A 162 -8.07 42.40 -14.49
CA PRO A 162 -7.12 41.63 -15.29
C PRO A 162 -5.73 42.29 -15.23
N GLY A 163 -4.70 41.49 -14.95
CA GLY A 163 -3.29 41.93 -14.89
C GLY A 163 -2.76 42.34 -13.50
N PHE A 164 -3.63 42.56 -12.50
CA PHE A 164 -3.22 42.98 -11.14
C PHE A 164 -3.70 42.05 -10.02
N ALA A 165 -4.51 41.03 -10.34
CA ALA A 165 -5.02 40.10 -9.35
C ALA A 165 -3.94 39.09 -8.94
N THR A 166 -3.60 39.04 -7.66
CA THR A 166 -2.78 37.99 -7.05
C THR A 166 -3.50 36.64 -7.08
N ASP A 167 -2.72 35.56 -7.14
CA ASP A 167 -3.23 34.19 -7.08
C ASP A 167 -4.18 34.00 -5.90
N TYR A 168 -5.16 33.10 -6.05
CA TYR A 168 -6.06 32.77 -4.95
C TYR A 168 -5.23 32.31 -3.77
N ALA A 169 -5.10 33.16 -2.74
CA ALA A 169 -4.65 32.72 -1.43
C ALA A 169 -5.66 31.67 -0.98
N LEU A 170 -5.26 30.40 -1.08
CA LEU A 170 -6.00 29.30 -0.50
C LEU A 170 -6.21 29.70 0.97
N PRO A 171 -7.46 29.87 1.47
CA PRO A 171 -7.66 30.00 2.90
C PRO A 171 -6.98 28.76 3.49
N ALA A 172 -6.00 29.02 4.34
CA ALA A 172 -4.98 28.05 4.69
C ALA A 172 -5.60 26.68 4.96
N GLN A 173 -5.09 25.67 4.25
CA GLN A 173 -5.30 24.26 4.57
C GLN A 173 -4.65 23.87 5.93
N ASP A 174 -4.55 24.82 6.87
CA ASP A 174 -3.96 24.67 8.19
C ASP A 174 -4.68 23.64 9.05
N GLY A 175 -5.90 23.23 8.68
CA GLY A 175 -6.60 22.11 9.33
C GLY A 175 -6.26 20.72 8.77
N ALA A 176 -6.01 20.59 7.47
CA ALA A 176 -5.79 19.28 6.84
C ALA A 176 -4.32 18.86 6.88
N ALA A 177 -3.40 19.81 6.70
CA ALA A 177 -1.96 19.57 6.81
C ALA A 177 -1.52 19.30 8.26
N SER A 178 -2.14 19.95 9.24
CA SER A 178 -1.86 19.71 10.67
C SER A 178 -2.38 18.35 11.14
N THR A 179 -3.53 17.89 10.62
CA THR A 179 -4.09 16.56 10.94
C THR A 179 -3.22 15.43 10.37
N PHE A 180 -2.67 15.59 9.16
CA PHE A 180 -1.72 14.63 8.60
C PHE A 180 -0.36 14.67 9.34
N ALA A 181 0.07 15.84 9.81
CA ALA A 181 1.29 15.99 10.60
C ALA A 181 1.16 15.50 12.06
N SER A 182 -0.05 15.47 12.61
CA SER A 182 -0.32 14.88 13.93
C SER A 182 -0.45 13.37 13.87
N LEU A 183 -1.02 12.81 12.78
CA LEU A 183 -1.11 11.36 12.57
C LEU A 183 0.26 10.72 12.27
N ARG A 184 1.21 11.47 11.69
CA ARG A 184 2.58 11.01 11.46
C ARG A 184 3.49 11.05 12.70
N ARG A 185 3.01 11.63 13.80
CA ARG A 185 3.76 11.76 15.08
C ARG A 185 3.38 10.71 16.11
N THR A 186 2.45 9.81 15.77
CA THR A 186 1.92 8.75 16.65
C THR A 186 2.28 7.32 16.21
N GLU A 187 3.19 7.19 15.24
CA GLU A 187 3.90 5.94 14.90
C GLU A 187 5.38 6.07 15.28
#